data_AF-A0A174K524-F1
#
_entry.id   AF-A0A174K524-F1
#
_cell.length_a   1.000
_cell.length_b   1.000
_cell.length_c   1.000
_cell.angle_alpha   90.00
_cell.angle_beta   90.00
_cell.angle_gamma   90.00
#
_symmetry.space_group_name_H-M   'P 1'
#
loop_
_entity.id
_entity.type
_entity.pdbx_description
1 polymer ?
#
loop_
_entity_poly.entity_id
_entity_poly.type
_entity_poly.pdbx_seq_one_letter_code
_entity_poly.pdbx_strand_id
1 'polypeptide(L)'
;MLDRELTEAEKSARSLISKLPTEQLLDQWELTTEMAMTEAGAPVLRDWIMDELEKRNPEGFDKWLDDDECNDEDLRKFILG
;
A
#
# COMPACT_ATOMS: atom_id res chain seq x y z
N MET A 1 6.68 -5.47 -16.51
CA MET A 1 7.07 -5.66 -15.11
C MET A 1 7.45 -7.13 -14.97
N LEU A 2 8.66 -7.45 -14.52
CA LEU A 2 9.11 -8.85 -14.41
C LEU A 2 8.33 -9.53 -13.27
N ASP A 3 7.63 -10.62 -13.57
CA ASP A 3 7.09 -11.56 -12.58
C ASP A 3 8.25 -12.18 -11.79
N ARG A 4 8.75 -11.44 -10.81
CA ARG A 4 9.75 -11.97 -9.89
C ARG A 4 9.03 -12.88 -8.92
N GLU A 5 9.43 -14.14 -8.86
CA GLU A 5 8.95 -15.05 -7.83
C GLU A 5 9.32 -14.50 -6.45
N LEU A 6 8.31 -14.34 -5.58
CA LEU A 6 8.52 -13.94 -4.19
C LEU A 6 9.24 -15.07 -3.44
N THR A 7 10.19 -14.71 -2.58
CA THR A 7 10.78 -15.68 -1.64
C THR A 7 9.73 -16.15 -0.63
N GLU A 8 9.97 -17.27 0.06
CA GLU A 8 9.06 -17.75 1.12
C GLU A 8 8.89 -16.72 2.25
N ALA A 9 9.95 -15.95 2.55
CA ALA A 9 9.90 -14.86 3.52
C ALA A 9 8.97 -13.73 3.05
N GLU A 10 9.02 -13.37 1.76
CA GLU A 10 8.17 -12.34 1.18
C GLU A 10 6.72 -12.80 1.04
N LYS A 11 6.49 -14.06 0.66
CA LYS A 11 5.14 -14.67 0.68
C LYS A 11 4.55 -14.63 2.09
N SER A 12 5.36 -14.93 3.11
CA SER A 12 4.95 -14.85 4.51
C SER A 12 4.65 -13.41 4.94
N ALA A 13 5.51 -12.46 4.58
CA ALA A 13 5.32 -11.04 4.87
C ALA A 13 4.05 -10.49 4.19
N ARG A 14 3.84 -10.79 2.91
CA ARG A 14 2.63 -10.43 2.17
C ARG A 14 1.38 -11.06 2.78
N SER A 15 1.46 -12.31 3.24
CA SER A 15 0.36 -12.94 3.98
C SER A 15 0.03 -12.21 5.28
N LEU A 16 1.02 -11.67 5.99
CA LEU A 16 0.77 -10.85 7.19
C LEU A 16 0.08 -9.53 6.83
N ILE A 17 0.55 -8.84 5.78
CA ILE A 17 -0.06 -7.59 5.29
C ILE A 17 -1.53 -7.80 4.94
N SER A 18 -1.85 -8.87 4.19
CA SER A 18 -3.24 -9.17 3.80
C SER A 18 -4.20 -9.37 4.99
N LYS A 19 -3.68 -9.64 6.20
CA LYS A 19 -4.46 -9.83 7.42
C LYS A 19 -4.59 -8.56 8.26
N LEU A 20 -3.85 -7.49 7.94
CA LEU A 20 -3.94 -6.23 8.67
C LEU A 20 -5.32 -5.57 8.40
N PRO A 21 -5.96 -4.96 9.40
CA PRO A 21 -7.11 -4.08 9.19
C PRO A 21 -6.77 -2.95 8.22
N THR A 22 -7.76 -2.44 7.49
CA THR A 22 -7.56 -1.36 6.50
C THR A 22 -6.93 -0.12 7.12
N GLU A 23 -7.34 0.26 8.34
CA GLU A 23 -6.72 1.39 9.06
C GLU A 23 -5.23 1.17 9.31
N GLN A 24 -4.82 -0.05 9.69
CA GLN A 24 -3.40 -0.35 9.91
C GLN A 24 -2.60 -0.37 8.60
N LEU A 25 -3.21 -0.77 7.47
CA LEU A 25 -2.56 -0.65 6.17
C LEU A 25 -2.28 0.82 5.82
N LEU A 26 -3.21 1.71 6.14
CA LEU A 26 -3.07 3.15 5.93
C LEU A 26 -2.03 3.76 6.90
N ASP A 27 -2.00 3.32 8.15
CA ASP A 27 -0.93 3.71 9.09
C ASP A 27 0.46 3.29 8.54
N GLN A 28 0.59 2.07 7.99
CA GLN A 28 1.85 1.62 7.38
C GLN A 28 2.21 2.43 6.12
N TRP A 29 1.22 2.77 5.30
CA TRP A 29 1.42 3.62 4.13
C TRP A 29 2.03 4.97 4.52
N GLU A 30 1.43 5.66 5.49
CA GLU A 30 1.89 6.95 5.99
C GLU A 30 3.31 6.86 6.57
N LEU A 31 3.62 5.80 7.32
CA LEU A 31 4.97 5.54 7.81
C LEU A 31 5.98 5.42 6.65
N THR A 32 5.61 4.78 5.53
CA THR A 32 6.50 4.70 4.35
C THR A 32 6.70 6.05 3.65
N THR A 33 5.76 6.98 3.81
CA THR A 33 5.86 8.36 3.30
C THR A 33 6.80 9.20 4.17
N GLU A 34 6.66 9.09 5.49
CA GLU A 34 7.48 9.82 6.48
C GLU A 34 8.93 9.31 6.53
N MET A 35 9.12 8.00 6.39
CA MET A 35 10.42 7.40 6.16
C MET A 35 10.84 7.72 4.73
N ALA A 36 11.33 8.94 4.48
CA ALA A 36 11.88 9.40 3.20
C ALA A 36 12.55 8.20 2.53
N MET A 37 12.03 7.72 1.39
CA MET A 37 12.19 6.36 0.82
C MET A 37 13.63 5.83 0.61
N THR A 38 14.47 5.88 1.63
CA THR A 38 15.88 5.52 1.64
C THR A 38 16.07 4.07 2.08
N GLU A 39 15.05 3.47 2.71
CA GLU A 39 15.02 2.05 3.01
C GLU A 39 14.67 1.25 1.76
N ALA A 40 15.56 0.34 1.36
CA ALA A 40 15.44 -0.43 0.12
C ALA A 40 14.15 -1.28 0.03
N GLY A 41 13.49 -1.55 1.16
CA GLY A 41 12.24 -2.31 1.22
C GLY A 41 10.96 -1.48 1.04
N ALA A 42 11.02 -0.15 1.14
CA ALA A 42 9.83 0.70 1.12
C ALA A 42 9.03 0.58 -0.20
N PRO A 43 9.63 0.59 -1.41
CA PRO A 43 8.88 0.43 -2.64
C PRO A 43 8.13 -0.90 -2.75
N VAL A 44 8.76 -1.99 -2.28
CA VAL A 44 8.15 -3.34 -2.30
C VAL A 44 7.00 -3.44 -1.31
N LEU A 45 7.16 -2.85 -0.12
CA LEU A 45 6.10 -2.82 0.88
C LEU A 45 4.90 -1.99 0.38
N ARG A 46 5.17 -0.83 -0.24
CA ARG A 46 4.13 0.04 -0.80
C ARG A 46 3.35 -0.64 -1.92
N ASP A 47 4.02 -1.38 -2.79
CA ASP A 47 3.39 -2.21 -3.83
C ASP A 47 2.38 -3.19 -3.22
N TRP A 48 2.77 -3.92 -2.16
CA TRP A 48 1.87 -4.87 -1.50
C TRP A 48 0.73 -4.21 -0.72
N ILE A 49 0.95 -3.01 -0.16
CA ILE A 49 -0.09 -2.25 0.51
C ILE A 49 -1.11 -1.75 -0.52
N MET A 50 -0.66 -1.19 -1.64
CA MET A 50 -1.52 -0.73 -2.73
C MET A 50 -2.38 -1.89 -3.29
N ASP A 51 -1.77 -3.05 -3.58
CA ASP A 51 -2.49 -4.26 -4.02
C ASP A 51 -3.65 -4.62 -3.07
N GLU A 52 -3.41 -4.58 -1.75
CA GLU A 52 -4.44 -4.92 -0.76
C GLU A 52 -5.49 -3.82 -0.58
N LEU A 53 -5.12 -2.54 -0.73
CA LEU A 53 -6.07 -1.43 -0.65
C LEU A 53 -6.99 -1.38 -1.88
N GLU A 54 -6.43 -1.52 -3.09
CA GLU A 54 -7.19 -1.62 -4.35
C GLU A 54 -8.18 -2.79 -4.29
N LYS A 55 -7.73 -3.96 -3.82
CA LYS A 55 -8.61 -5.13 -3.67
C LYS A 55 -9.77 -4.91 -2.69
N ARG A 56 -9.57 -4.11 -1.63
CA ARG A 56 -10.56 -3.90 -0.56
C ARG A 56 -11.54 -2.78 -0.87
N ASN A 57 -11.07 -1.69 -1.46
CA ASN A 57 -11.89 -0.55 -1.85
C ASN A 57 -11.40 -0.01 -3.21
N PRO A 58 -11.73 -0.71 -4.32
CA PRO A 58 -11.27 -0.32 -5.65
C PRO A 58 -11.78 1.07 -6.03
N GLU A 59 -13.03 1.42 -5.70
CA GLU A 59 -13.59 2.73 -6.03
C GLU A 59 -12.87 3.88 -5.31
N GLY A 60 -12.54 3.71 -4.03
CA GLY A 60 -11.77 4.70 -3.28
C GLY A 60 -10.33 4.79 -3.80
N PHE A 61 -9.71 3.65 -4.07
CA PHE A 61 -8.35 3.60 -4.60
C PHE A 61 -8.24 4.25 -5.98
N ASP A 62 -9.16 3.94 -6.91
CA ASP A 62 -9.22 4.53 -8.24
C ASP A 62 -9.42 6.04 -8.15
N LYS A 63 -10.30 6.53 -7.27
CA LYS A 63 -10.49 7.98 -7.06
C LYS A 63 -9.24 8.68 -6.56
N TRP A 64 -8.45 8.02 -5.71
CA TRP A 64 -7.18 8.55 -5.26
C TRP A 64 -6.13 8.59 -6.38
N LEU A 65 -6.07 7.54 -7.22
CA LEU A 65 -5.20 7.51 -8.40
C LEU A 65 -5.58 8.55 -9.46
N ASP A 66 -6.87 8.83 -9.60
CA ASP A 66 -7.43 9.80 -10.54
C ASP A 66 -7.31 11.26 -10.03
N ASP A 67 -6.92 11.48 -8.77
CA ASP A 67 -6.65 12.81 -8.23
C ASP A 67 -5.35 13.38 -8.83
N ASP A 68 -5.36 14.68 -9.19
CA ASP A 68 -4.29 15.33 -9.96
C ASP A 68 -2.89 15.15 -9.33
N GLU A 69 -2.81 15.08 -8.00
CA GLU A 69 -1.54 14.95 -7.28
C GLU A 69 -1.33 13.55 -6.68
N CYS A 70 -2.37 12.71 -6.60
CA CYS A 70 -2.32 11.37 -6.00
C CYS A 70 -1.55 11.37 -4.67
N ASN A 71 -1.78 12.40 -3.83
CA ASN A 71 -1.00 12.63 -2.63
C ASN A 71 -1.18 11.49 -1.62
N ASP A 72 -0.07 10.98 -1.09
CA ASP A 72 -0.07 9.90 -0.09
C ASP A 72 -0.96 10.23 1.13
N GLU A 73 -0.94 11.49 1.58
CA GLU A 73 -1.68 11.99 2.74
C GLU A 73 -3.21 11.95 2.56
N ASP A 74 -3.68 11.90 1.32
CA ASP A 74 -5.10 11.91 0.98
C ASP A 74 -5.68 10.50 0.80
N LEU A 75 -4.84 9.47 0.58
CA LEU A 75 -5.28 8.09 0.36
C LEU A 75 -6.25 7.60 1.45
N ARG A 76 -5.96 7.89 2.72
CA ARG A 76 -6.82 7.51 3.85
C ARG A 76 -8.25 8.04 3.69
N LYS A 77 -8.41 9.28 3.22
CA LYS A 77 -9.72 9.92 3.04
C LYS A 77 -10.52 9.20 1.97
N PHE A 78 -9.88 8.87 0.85
CA PHE A 78 -10.54 8.14 -0.23
C PHE A 78 -10.94 6.70 0.15
N ILE A 79 -10.12 6.03 0.97
CA ILE A 79 -10.37 4.64 1.37
C ILE A 79 -11.43 4.51 2.48
N LEU A 80 -11.46 5.43 3.45
CA LEU A 80 -12.36 5.35 4.61
C LEU A 80 -13.65 6.19 4.50
N GLY A 81 -13.68 7.20 3.63
CA GLY A 81 -14.83 8.09 3.43
C GLY A 81 -14.86 9.31 4.35
#